data_AF-A0AA43EHD2-F1
#
_entry.id   AF-A0AA43EHD2-F1
#
_cell.length_a   1.000
_cell.length_b   1.000
_cell.length_c   1.000
_cell.angle_alpha   90.00
_cell.angle_beta   90.00
_cell.angle_gamma   90.00
#
_symmetry.space_group_name_H-M   'P 1'
#
loop_
_entity.id
_entity.type
_entity.pdbx_description
1 polymer ?
#
loop_
_entity_poly.entity_id
_entity_poly.type
_entity_poly.pdbx_seq_one_letter_code
_entity_poly.pdbx_strand_id
1 'polypeptide(L)'
;MSLFVIGILSAAALGFVAYPLVSSKRHLYYLEDMLGLGDQKKLAYLYSKRSIVYDNLRDLDNEFAMGKLSETDHKRLREGLMAEAAEVVKQIDEAHLRREVEDMIEHDVKSRRKVN
;
A
#
# COMPACT_ATOMS: atom_id res chain seq x y z
N MET A 1 21.88 -22.35 -38.93
CA MET A 1 21.56 -22.98 -37.61
C MET A 1 21.71 -22.03 -36.44
N SER A 2 22.78 -21.24 -36.35
CA SER A 2 23.04 -20.30 -35.24
C SER A 2 21.94 -19.24 -35.01
N LEU A 3 21.35 -18.68 -36.06
CA LEU A 3 20.30 -17.65 -35.95
C LEU A 3 19.00 -18.16 -35.30
N PHE A 4 18.63 -19.42 -35.55
CA PHE A 4 17.45 -20.03 -34.94
C PHE A 4 17.64 -20.29 -33.44
N VAL A 5 18.85 -20.67 -33.04
CA VAL A 5 19.20 -20.92 -31.64
C VAL A 5 19.15 -19.63 -30.81
N ILE A 6 19.63 -18.51 -31.38
CA ILE A 6 19.57 -17.19 -30.73
C ILE A 6 18.11 -16.73 -30.57
N GLY A 7 17.26 -16.97 -31.57
CA GLY A 7 15.84 -16.64 -31.49
C GLY A 7 15.11 -17.39 -30.38
N ILE A 8 15.36 -18.69 -30.25
CA ILE A 8 14.76 -19.53 -29.19
C ILE A 8 15.25 -19.12 -27.80
N LEU A 9 16.56 -18.85 -27.64
CA LEU A 9 17.13 -18.38 -26.38
C LEU A 9 16.55 -17.03 -25.94
N SER A 10 16.34 -16.12 -26.88
CA SER A 10 15.77 -14.80 -26.61
C SER A 10 14.32 -14.89 -26.16
N ALA A 11 13.52 -15.75 -26.80
CA ALA A 11 12.14 -16.00 -26.41
C ALA A 11 12.05 -16.67 -25.02
N ALA A 12 12.94 -17.62 -24.71
CA ALA A 12 13.00 -18.26 -23.40
C ALA A 12 13.41 -17.28 -22.28
N ALA A 13 14.38 -16.40 -22.55
CA ALA A 13 14.78 -15.34 -21.62
C ALA A 13 13.64 -14.35 -21.35
N LEU A 14 12.94 -13.93 -22.40
CA LEU A 14 11.76 -13.06 -22.27
C LEU A 14 10.64 -13.74 -21.46
N GLY A 15 10.39 -15.02 -21.71
CA GLY A 15 9.43 -15.81 -20.92
C GLY A 15 9.82 -15.89 -19.45
N PHE A 16 11.10 -16.12 -19.15
CA PHE A 16 11.61 -16.19 -17.77
C PHE A 16 11.47 -14.86 -17.01
N VAL A 17 11.65 -13.72 -17.69
CA VAL A 17 11.48 -12.38 -17.08
C VAL A 17 10.01 -11.97 -16.96
N ALA A 18 9.16 -12.34 -17.93
CA ALA A 18 7.74 -12.01 -17.90
C ALA A 18 6.91 -12.92 -16.97
N TYR A 19 7.35 -14.17 -16.77
CA TYR A 19 6.72 -15.15 -15.87
C TYR A 19 6.50 -14.62 -14.45
N PRO A 20 7.48 -14.02 -13.76
CA PRO A 20 7.29 -13.51 -12.40
C PRO A 20 6.35 -12.28 -12.31
N LEU A 21 6.05 -11.60 -13.42
CA LEU A 21 5.06 -10.51 -13.44
C LEU A 21 3.61 -11.03 -13.57
N VAL A 22 3.41 -12.18 -14.21
CA VAL A 22 2.07 -12.79 -14.42
C VAL A 22 1.73 -13.84 -13.37
N SER A 23 2.73 -14.39 -12.69
CA SER A 23 2.54 -15.34 -11.58
C SER A 23 1.97 -14.60 -10.37
N SER A 24 0.67 -14.39 -10.46
CA SER A 24 -0.21 -13.68 -9.56
C SER A 24 0.05 -14.13 -8.11
N LYS A 25 0.38 -13.16 -7.24
CA LYS A 25 0.58 -13.30 -5.78
C LYS A 25 -0.69 -13.73 -5.02
N ARG A 26 -1.56 -14.54 -5.64
CA ARG A 26 -2.83 -15.00 -5.07
C ARG A 26 -2.60 -15.99 -3.92
N HIS A 27 -1.53 -16.80 -3.96
CA HIS A 27 -1.30 -17.82 -2.92
C HIS A 27 -0.71 -17.26 -1.61
N LEU A 28 0.03 -16.15 -1.68
CA LEU A 28 0.57 -15.45 -0.51
C LEU A 28 -0.51 -14.71 0.29
N TYR A 29 -1.57 -14.25 -0.39
CA TYR A 29 -2.66 -13.51 0.23
C TYR A 29 -3.47 -14.38 1.21
N TYR A 30 -3.73 -15.64 0.87
CA TYR A 30 -4.46 -16.57 1.76
C TYR A 30 -3.66 -17.00 2.99
N LEU A 31 -2.33 -17.07 2.89
CA LEU A 31 -1.47 -17.47 4.00
C LEU A 31 -1.26 -16.31 5.01
N GLU A 32 -1.14 -15.08 4.52
CA GLU A 32 -1.05 -13.87 5.36
C GLU A 32 -2.36 -13.57 6.11
N ASP A 33 -3.51 -13.84 5.49
CA ASP A 33 -4.83 -13.70 6.11
C ASP A 33 -5.04 -14.75 7.23
N MET A 34 -4.62 -16.00 7.00
CA MET A 34 -4.70 -17.08 8.00
C MET A 34 -3.77 -16.87 9.22
N LEU A 35 -2.70 -16.08 9.06
CA LEU A 35 -1.74 -15.72 10.12
C LEU A 35 -2.07 -14.37 10.80
N GLY A 36 -3.16 -13.69 10.42
CA GLY A 36 -3.51 -12.36 10.96
C GLY A 36 -2.53 -11.25 10.57
N LEU A 37 -1.67 -11.49 9.57
CA LEU A 37 -0.67 -10.52 9.08
C LEU A 37 -1.28 -9.53 8.07
N GLY A 38 -2.46 -9.84 7.52
CA GLY A 38 -3.17 -9.01 6.54
C GLY A 38 -3.42 -7.58 7.04
N ASP A 39 -3.92 -7.44 8.26
CA ASP A 39 -4.23 -6.12 8.83
C ASP A 39 -3.00 -5.31 9.23
N GLN A 40 -1.94 -5.96 9.74
CA GLN A 40 -0.67 -5.27 9.99
C GLN A 40 -0.04 -4.76 8.69
N LYS A 41 -0.06 -5.58 7.64
CA LYS A 41 0.47 -5.20 6.33
C LYS A 41 -0.34 -4.07 5.70
N LYS A 42 -1.66 -4.12 5.84
CA LYS A 42 -2.56 -3.05 5.39
C LYS A 42 -2.29 -1.74 6.13
N LEU A 43 -2.13 -1.79 7.46
CA LEU A 43 -1.81 -0.61 8.26
C LEU A 43 -0.44 -0.02 7.90
N ALA A 44 0.58 -0.88 7.73
CA ALA A 44 1.90 -0.45 7.28
C ALA A 44 1.86 0.20 5.89
N TYR A 45 1.05 -0.35 4.97
CA TYR A 45 0.82 0.25 3.66
C TYR A 45 0.18 1.64 3.77
N LEU A 46 -0.84 1.81 4.61
CA LEU A 46 -1.49 3.10 4.82
C LEU A 46 -0.52 4.16 5.39
N TYR A 47 0.35 3.76 6.34
CA TYR A 47 1.38 4.65 6.86
C TYR A 47 2.40 5.06 5.80
N SER A 48 2.83 4.11 4.96
CA SER A 48 3.72 4.41 3.82
C SER A 48 3.04 5.38 2.85
N LYS A 49 1.77 5.13 2.52
CA LYS A 49 0.98 6.02 1.65
C LYS A 49 0.87 7.42 2.24
N ARG A 50 0.61 7.57 3.54
CA ARG A 50 0.58 8.87 4.23
C ARG A 50 1.90 9.62 4.07
N SER A 51 3.03 8.92 4.28
CA SER A 51 4.36 9.53 4.12
C SER A 51 4.55 10.09 2.72
N ILE A 52 4.21 9.30 1.70
CA ILE A 52 4.34 9.72 0.29
C ILE A 52 3.49 10.97 0.01
N VAL A 53 2.23 11.01 0.47
CA VAL A 53 1.36 12.16 0.24
C VAL A 53 1.90 13.42 0.95
N TYR A 54 2.47 13.28 2.14
CA TYR A 54 3.07 14.39 2.88
C TYR A 54 4.36 14.89 2.23
N ASP A 55 5.20 13.98 1.73
CA ASP A 55 6.40 14.34 0.98
C ASP A 55 6.01 15.10 -0.30
N ASN A 56 4.98 14.62 -1.02
CA ASN A 56 4.46 15.30 -2.20
C ASN A 56 3.92 16.71 -1.89
N LEU A 57 3.24 16.90 -0.75
CA LEU A 57 2.78 18.23 -0.31
C LEU A 57 3.97 19.18 -0.07
N ARG A 58 5.01 18.68 0.60
CA ARG A 58 6.23 19.47 0.87
C ARG A 58 6.94 19.84 -0.43
N ASP A 59 7.06 18.89 -1.34
CA ASP A 59 7.73 19.11 -2.61
C ASP A 59 6.93 20.08 -3.49
N LEU A 60 5.59 20.00 -3.49
CA LEU A 60 4.72 20.97 -4.15
C LEU A 60 4.93 22.40 -3.62
N ASP A 61 5.00 22.57 -2.30
CA ASP A 61 5.24 23.87 -1.67
C ASP A 61 6.65 24.40 -2.03
N ASN A 62 7.65 23.52 -2.10
CA ASN A 62 9.00 23.87 -2.55
C ASN A 62 9.03 24.32 -4.01
N GLU A 63 8.34 23.62 -4.90
CA GLU A 63 8.26 23.99 -6.32
C GLU A 63 7.56 25.33 -6.54
N PHE A 64 6.52 25.61 -5.76
CA PHE A 64 5.86 26.91 -5.76
C PHE A 64 6.79 28.02 -5.25
N ALA A 65 7.51 27.79 -4.16
CA ALA A 65 8.50 28.73 -3.64
C ALA A 65 9.65 29.02 -4.64
N MET A 66 9.98 28.06 -5.50
CA MET A 66 10.92 28.23 -6.62
C MET A 66 10.32 28.99 -7.82
N GLY A 67 9.03 29.34 -7.80
CA GLY A 67 8.34 30.01 -8.88
C GLY A 67 8.03 29.12 -10.09
N LYS A 68 8.07 27.78 -9.94
CA LYS A 68 7.79 26.83 -11.03
C LYS A 68 6.30 26.66 -11.32
N LEU A 69 5.44 27.05 -10.39
CA LEU A 69 4.00 26.84 -10.44
C LEU A 69 3.26 28.18 -10.31
N SER A 70 2.15 28.30 -11.03
CA SER A 70 1.20 29.40 -10.81
C SER A 70 0.47 29.21 -9.48
N GLU A 71 0.00 30.31 -8.88
CA GLU A 71 -0.79 30.25 -7.63
C GLU A 71 -2.04 29.39 -7.80
N THR A 72 -2.72 29.50 -8.94
CA THR A 72 -3.90 28.70 -9.27
C THR A 72 -3.59 27.21 -9.32
N ASP A 73 -2.48 26.83 -9.97
CA ASP A 73 -2.07 25.43 -10.08
C ASP A 73 -1.61 24.86 -8.74
N HIS A 74 -0.82 25.62 -7.99
CA HIS A 74 -0.38 25.25 -6.65
C HIS A 74 -1.59 24.99 -5.75
N LYS A 75 -2.54 25.93 -5.70
CA LYS A 75 -3.75 25.79 -4.88
C LYS A 75 -4.54 24.54 -5.25
N ARG A 76 -4.78 24.32 -6.55
CA ARG A 76 -5.54 23.16 -7.04
C ARG A 76 -4.86 21.84 -6.68
N LEU A 77 -3.55 21.74 -6.90
CA LEU A 77 -2.78 20.53 -6.57
C LEU A 77 -2.73 20.28 -5.06
N ARG A 78 -2.57 21.34 -4.28
CA ARG A 78 -2.51 21.28 -2.82
C ARG A 78 -3.84 20.81 -2.23
N GLU A 79 -4.97 21.32 -2.73
CA GLU A 79 -6.30 20.86 -2.32
C GLU A 79 -6.49 19.36 -2.60
N GLY A 80 -6.05 18.88 -3.77
CA GLY A 80 -6.11 17.46 -4.13
C GLY A 80 -5.27 16.58 -3.19
N LEU A 81 -4.02 16.96 -2.94
CA LEU A 81 -3.14 16.22 -2.02
C LEU A 81 -3.63 16.27 -0.57
N MET A 82 -4.22 17.39 -0.14
CA MET A 82 -4.82 17.50 1.19
C MET A 82 -6.04 16.59 1.35
N ALA A 83 -6.89 16.48 0.32
CA ALA A 83 -8.01 15.55 0.33
C ALA A 83 -7.53 14.10 0.40
N GLU A 84 -6.49 13.73 -0.37
CA GLU A 84 -5.90 12.40 -0.29
C GLU A 84 -5.28 12.13 1.09
N ALA A 85 -4.55 13.09 1.65
CA ALA A 85 -3.99 12.99 3.00
C ALA A 85 -5.09 12.74 4.05
N ALA A 86 -6.19 13.50 4.00
CA ALA A 86 -7.30 13.35 4.93
C ALA A 86 -7.93 11.95 4.83
N GLU A 87 -8.13 11.45 3.61
CA GLU A 87 -8.68 10.13 3.37
C GLU A 87 -7.75 9.01 3.88
N VAL A 88 -6.43 9.13 3.68
CA VAL A 88 -5.47 8.14 4.19
C VAL A 88 -5.44 8.14 5.72
N VAL A 89 -5.47 9.32 6.36
CA VAL A 89 -5.52 9.43 7.82
C VAL A 89 -6.79 8.78 8.37
N LYS A 90 -7.95 9.06 7.75
CA LYS A 90 -9.21 8.44 8.12
C LYS A 90 -9.15 6.90 8.03
N GLN A 91 -8.57 6.36 6.96
CA GLN A 91 -8.41 4.91 6.82
C GLN A 91 -7.48 4.30 7.88
N ILE A 92 -6.46 5.03 8.33
CA ILE A 92 -5.60 4.61 9.44
C ILE A 92 -6.41 4.56 10.73
N ASP A 93 -7.19 5.59 11.03
CA ASP A 93 -8.01 5.66 12.23
C ASP A 93 -9.06 4.53 12.26
N GLU A 94 -9.73 4.26 11.14
CA GLU A 94 -10.66 3.14 11.00
C GLU A 94 -9.98 1.78 11.19
N ALA A 95 -8.75 1.62 10.70
CA ALA A 95 -7.98 0.39 10.86
C ALA A 95 -7.56 0.17 12.33
N HIS A 96 -7.21 1.23 13.05
CA HIS A 96 -6.91 1.14 14.49
C HIS A 96 -8.15 0.77 15.30
N LEU A 97 -9.28 1.43 15.04
CA LEU A 97 -10.54 1.15 15.74
C LEU A 97 -10.97 -0.32 15.55
N ARG A 98 -10.86 -0.84 14.33
CA ARG A 98 -11.18 -2.25 14.05
C ARG A 98 -10.35 -3.20 14.90
N ARG A 99 -9.04 -2.96 14.97
CA ARG A 99 -8.11 -3.80 15.72
C ARG A 99 -8.39 -3.75 17.23
N GLU A 100 -8.69 -2.58 17.77
CA GLU A 100 -9.07 -2.43 19.18
C GLU A 100 -10.34 -3.24 19.51
N VAL A 101 -11.35 -3.19 18.63
CA VAL A 101 -12.58 -3.97 18.79
C VAL A 101 -12.30 -5.48 18.74
N GLU A 102 -11.45 -5.93 17.82
CA GLU A 102 -11.04 -7.34 17.71
C GLU A 102 -10.31 -7.83 18.97
N ASP A 103 -9.37 -7.03 19.48
CA ASP A 103 -8.61 -7.33 20.70
C ASP A 103 -9.52 -7.41 21.94
N MET A 104 -10.52 -6.52 22.04
CA MET A 104 -11.55 -6.56 23.09
C MET A 104 -12.39 -7.84 23.03
N ILE A 105 -12.82 -8.25 21.83
CA ILE A 105 -13.61 -9.48 21.63
C ILE A 105 -12.77 -10.69 22.03
N GLU A 106 -11.49 -10.76 21.64
CA GLU A 106 -10.62 -11.88 21.99
C GLU A 106 -10.43 -11.99 23.52
N HIS A 107 -10.26 -10.86 24.20
CA HIS A 107 -10.15 -10.82 25.67
C HIS A 107 -11.42 -11.36 26.35
N ASP A 108 -12.60 -10.95 25.87
CA ASP A 108 -13.88 -11.38 26.42
C ASP A 108 -14.15 -12.89 26.18
N VAL A 109 -13.76 -13.42 25.02
CA VAL A 109 -13.89 -14.86 24.74
C VAL A 109 -12.96 -15.67 25.65
N LYS A 110 -11.71 -15.22 25.86
CA LYS A 110 -10.76 -15.88 26.75
C LYS A 110 -11.21 -15.87 28.21
N SER A 111 -11.77 -14.75 28.68
CA SER A 111 -12.24 -14.65 30.07
C SER A 111 -13.38 -15.63 30.37
N ARG A 112 -14.34 -15.80 29.45
CA ARG A 112 -15.43 -16.77 29.57
C ARG A 112 -14.97 -18.23 29.50
N ARG A 113 -13.93 -18.51 28.71
CA ARG A 113 -13.40 -19.88 28.53
C ARG A 113 -12.63 -20.40 29.75
N LYS A 114 -12.16 -19.52 30.65
CA LYS A 114 -11.49 -19.91 31.90
C LYS A 114 -12.43 -20.16 33.09
N VAL A 115 -13.72 -19.80 32.94
CA VAL A 115 -14.72 -19.93 34.01
C VAL A 115 -15.49 -21.26 33.93
N ASN A 116 -15.34 -22.00 32.83
CA ASN A 116 -15.77 -23.40 32.67
C ASN A 116 -14.55 -24.33 32.68
#